data_AF-A0A951UDL1-F1
#
_entry.id   AF-A0A951UDL1-F1
#
_cell.length_a   1.000
_cell.length_b   1.000
_cell.length_c   1.000
_cell.angle_alpha   90.00
_cell.angle_beta   90.00
_cell.angle_gamma   90.00
#
_symmetry.space_group_name_H-M   'P 1'
#
loop_
_entity.id
_entity.type
_entity.pdbx_description
1 polymer ?
#
loop_
_entity_poly.entity_id
_entity_poly.type
_entity_poly.pdbx_seq_one_letter_code
_entity_poly.pdbx_strand_id
1 'polypeptide(L)'
;MCSKPELVLGMRSIPRGVIVPEILGNFLIRFIATLIPAFGEEFGWRGYMLPHLVKRYRLRTALLLHAFIWWAWHLPVIVGMGMAEKLTNNMGTSIAIMLAVSLIPSMMHAMIYAYIWTVTQSLAVVTVYHAAFDEIRDAIEVSIGYGSLVEVWQMLTLTVLGGLLLWKGNWKQLTAKKT
;
A
#
# COMPACT_ATOMS: atom_id res chain seq x y z
N MET A 1 -7.11 9.37 -33.32
CA MET A 1 -5.93 10.09 -32.76
C MET A 1 -6.00 9.95 -31.25
N CYS A 2 -5.19 9.06 -30.68
CA CYS A 2 -5.07 8.89 -29.23
C CYS A 2 -4.45 10.17 -28.67
N SER A 3 -5.09 10.78 -27.67
CA SER A 3 -4.59 12.03 -27.11
C SER A 3 -3.34 11.73 -26.28
N LYS A 4 -2.28 12.55 -26.43
CA LYS A 4 -1.00 12.41 -25.70
C LYS A 4 -1.12 12.01 -24.21
N PRO A 5 -2.10 12.48 -23.40
CA PRO A 5 -2.25 12.04 -22.01
C PRO A 5 -2.64 10.56 -21.82
N GLU A 6 -3.39 9.95 -22.73
CA GLU A 6 -3.78 8.51 -22.63
C GLU A 6 -2.54 7.60 -22.72
N LEU A 7 -1.58 7.97 -23.56
CA LEU A 7 -0.31 7.26 -23.71
C LEU A 7 0.62 7.44 -22.51
N VAL A 8 0.62 8.64 -21.91
CA VAL A 8 1.49 8.98 -20.75
C VAL A 8 0.98 8.37 -19.45
N LEU A 9 -0.34 8.29 -19.25
CA LEU A 9 -0.96 7.73 -18.05
C LEU A 9 -1.26 6.23 -18.16
N GLY A 10 -0.84 5.59 -19.26
CA GLY A 10 -1.11 4.17 -19.52
C GLY A 10 -2.61 3.83 -19.55
N MET A 11 -3.48 4.83 -19.78
CA MET A 11 -4.92 4.63 -19.83
C MET A 11 -5.24 3.78 -21.05
N ARG A 12 -5.61 2.52 -20.84
CA ARG A 12 -6.08 1.65 -21.91
C ARG A 12 -7.54 1.96 -22.15
N SER A 13 -7.98 1.95 -23.41
CA SER A 13 -9.41 2.01 -23.72
C SER A 13 -10.11 0.89 -22.95
N ILE A 14 -11.19 1.22 -22.23
CA ILE A 14 -12.03 0.24 -21.52
C ILE A 14 -12.28 -0.93 -22.49
N PRO A 15 -11.99 -2.19 -22.10
CA PRO A 15 -12.24 -3.34 -22.96
C PRO A 15 -13.65 -3.25 -23.52
N ARG A 16 -13.80 -3.37 -24.85
CA ARG A 16 -15.12 -3.35 -25.51
C ARG A 16 -15.87 -4.62 -25.10
N GLY A 17 -16.47 -4.59 -23.91
CA GLY A 17 -17.02 -5.74 -23.19
C GLY A 17 -16.41 -5.86 -21.80
N VAL A 18 -16.99 -5.19 -20.80
CA VAL A 18 -16.71 -5.49 -19.39
C VAL A 18 -17.37 -6.83 -19.07
N ILE A 19 -16.58 -7.90 -19.02
CA ILE A 19 -17.07 -9.23 -18.64
C ILE A 19 -17.07 -9.30 -17.11
N VAL A 20 -18.14 -8.76 -16.49
CA VAL A 20 -18.28 -8.66 -15.02
C VAL A 20 -17.99 -9.99 -14.30
N PRO A 21 -18.47 -11.16 -14.78
CA PRO A 21 -18.17 -12.43 -14.13
C PRO A 21 -16.69 -12.80 -14.13
N GLU A 22 -15.95 -12.44 -15.18
CA GLU A 22 -14.52 -12.73 -15.30
C GLU A 22 -13.70 -11.83 -14.38
N ILE A 23 -14.03 -10.53 -14.34
CA ILE A 23 -13.38 -9.58 -13.42
C ILE A 23 -13.62 -10.02 -11.97
N LEU A 24 -14.86 -10.39 -11.64
CA LEU A 24 -15.21 -10.86 -10.30
C LEU A 24 -14.51 -12.20 -9.98
N GLY A 25 -14.48 -13.13 -10.92
CA GLY A 25 -13.80 -14.42 -10.75
C GLY A 25 -12.30 -14.22 -10.50
N ASN A 26 -11.64 -13.39 -11.31
CA ASN A 26 -10.22 -13.07 -11.14
C ASN A 26 -9.95 -12.36 -9.81
N PHE A 27 -10.78 -11.38 -9.44
CA PHE A 27 -10.67 -10.72 -8.15
C PHE A 27 -10.76 -11.71 -6.99
N LEU A 28 -11.76 -12.61 -6.98
CA LEU A 28 -11.95 -13.57 -5.90
C LEU A 28 -10.80 -14.57 -5.80
N ILE A 29 -10.31 -15.08 -6.93
CA ILE A 29 -9.18 -16.02 -6.96
C ILE A 29 -7.93 -15.35 -6.39
N ARG A 30 -7.61 -14.14 -6.86
CA ARG A 30 -6.43 -13.41 -6.38
C ARG A 30 -6.57 -12.99 -4.93
N PHE A 31 -7.74 -12.51 -4.51
CA PHE A 31 -8.02 -12.16 -3.12
C PHE A 31 -7.77 -13.34 -2.18
N ILE A 32 -8.29 -14.53 -2.49
CA ILE A 32 -8.06 -15.73 -1.69
C ILE A 32 -6.58 -16.11 -1.69
N ALA A 33 -5.91 -16.05 -2.83
CA ALA A 33 -4.48 -16.35 -2.93
C ALA A 33 -3.62 -15.38 -2.11
N THR A 34 -4.00 -14.10 -2.06
CA THR A 34 -3.28 -13.03 -1.35
C THR A 34 -3.49 -13.07 0.16
N LEU A 35 -4.55 -13.73 0.68
CA LEU A 35 -4.78 -13.83 2.13
C LEU A 35 -3.61 -14.49 2.89
N ILE A 36 -2.97 -15.50 2.32
CA ILE A 36 -1.85 -16.21 2.97
C ILE A 36 -0.61 -15.33 3.10
N PRO A 37 -0.05 -14.75 2.02
CA PRO A 37 1.08 -13.84 2.14
C PRO A 37 0.73 -12.59 2.96
N ALA A 38 -0.46 -12.01 2.77
CA ALA A 38 -0.93 -10.89 3.57
C ALA A 38 -0.97 -11.24 5.06
N PHE A 39 -1.45 -12.43 5.45
CA PHE A 39 -1.41 -12.85 6.85
C PHE A 39 0.02 -12.93 7.38
N GLY A 40 0.94 -13.52 6.62
CA GLY A 40 2.35 -13.61 7.00
C GLY A 40 2.97 -12.24 7.28
N GLU A 41 2.71 -11.28 6.39
CA GLU A 41 3.14 -9.89 6.56
C GLU A 41 2.50 -9.24 7.78
N GLU A 42 1.17 -9.27 7.88
CA GLU A 42 0.45 -8.64 9.00
C GLU A 42 0.82 -9.26 10.35
N PHE A 43 1.07 -10.57 10.40
CA PHE A 43 1.59 -11.24 11.58
C PHE A 43 2.94 -10.67 12.01
N GLY A 44 3.90 -10.54 11.08
CA GLY A 44 5.21 -9.94 11.36
C GLY A 44 5.11 -8.47 11.76
N TRP A 45 4.32 -7.69 11.03
CA TRP A 45 4.23 -6.25 11.20
C TRP A 45 3.43 -5.84 12.44
N ARG A 46 2.22 -6.40 12.60
CA ARG A 46 1.22 -5.99 13.61
C ARG A 46 1.22 -6.95 14.79
N GLY A 47 1.40 -8.24 14.53
CA GLY A 47 1.51 -9.26 15.57
C GLY A 47 2.82 -9.19 16.36
N TYR A 48 3.93 -8.83 15.70
CA TYR A 48 5.26 -8.81 16.32
C TYR A 48 5.89 -7.41 16.37
N MET A 49 6.30 -6.82 15.25
CA MET A 49 7.19 -5.67 15.23
C MET A 49 6.61 -4.42 15.92
N LEU A 50 5.42 -3.97 15.51
CA LEU A 50 4.81 -2.74 16.03
C LEU A 50 4.59 -2.78 17.56
N PRO A 51 4.02 -3.84 18.17
CA PRO A 51 3.93 -3.97 19.62
C PRO A 51 5.28 -3.80 20.34
N HIS A 52 6.33 -4.42 19.82
CA HIS A 52 7.67 -4.36 20.42
C HIS A 52 8.30 -2.96 20.29
N LEU A 53 8.12 -2.30 19.16
CA LEU A 53 8.55 -0.91 18.98
C LEU A 53 7.84 0.03 19.95
N VAL A 54 6.53 -0.14 20.14
CA VAL A 54 5.74 0.68 21.07
C VAL A 54 6.21 0.48 22.51
N LYS A 55 6.58 -0.73 22.91
CA LYS A 55 7.14 -1.00 24.25
C LYS A 55 8.47 -0.27 24.49
N ARG A 56 9.33 -0.18 23.47
CA ARG A 56 10.69 0.40 23.58
C ARG A 56 10.75 1.92 23.37
N TYR A 57 9.89 2.46 22.52
CA TYR A 57 9.96 3.87 22.12
C TYR A 57 8.72 4.66 22.54
N ARG A 58 8.76 5.99 22.35
CA ARG A 58 7.56 6.83 22.42
C ARG A 58 6.65 6.46 21.25
N LEU A 59 5.33 6.52 21.44
CA LEU A 59 4.34 6.09 20.45
C LEU A 59 4.61 6.64 19.03
N ARG A 60 4.80 7.96 18.90
CA ARG A 60 5.06 8.57 17.57
C ARG A 60 6.35 8.07 16.94
N THR A 61 7.41 7.90 17.72
CA THR A 61 8.68 7.35 17.25
C THR A 61 8.52 5.89 16.82
N ALA A 62 7.79 5.08 17.59
CA ALA A 62 7.51 3.69 17.25
C ALA A 62 6.70 3.56 15.95
N LEU A 63 5.68 4.39 15.77
CA LEU A 63 4.85 4.42 14.57
C LEU A 63 5.65 4.86 13.33
N LEU A 64 6.46 5.91 13.45
CA LEU A 64 7.29 6.39 12.33
C LEU A 64 8.40 5.39 11.98
N LEU A 65 9.03 4.77 12.97
CA LEU A 65 10.04 3.74 12.75
C LEU A 65 9.43 2.49 12.11
N HIS A 66 8.25 2.07 12.57
CA HIS A 66 7.47 1.00 11.94
C HIS A 66 7.19 1.29 10.47
N ALA A 67 6.66 2.49 10.18
CA ALA A 67 6.33 2.91 8.82
C ALA A 67 7.57 2.97 7.92
N PHE A 68 8.70 3.46 8.43
CA PHE A 68 9.95 3.51 7.69
C PHE A 68 10.50 2.11 7.38
N ILE A 69 10.51 1.21 8.37
CA ILE A 69 10.94 -0.19 8.16
C ILE A 69 10.02 -0.89 7.15
N TRP A 70 8.72 -0.63 7.21
CA TRP A 70 7.76 -1.17 6.25
C TRP A 70 8.05 -0.66 4.82
N TRP A 71 8.32 0.63 4.62
CA TRP A 71 8.79 1.12 3.31
C TRP A 71 10.11 0.46 2.88
N ALA A 72 11.07 0.32 3.80
CA ALA A 72 12.36 -0.29 3.51
C ALA A 72 12.23 -1.77 3.08
N TRP A 73 11.23 -2.50 3.59
CA TRP A 73 10.91 -3.86 3.15
C TRP A 73 10.55 -3.93 1.66
N HIS A 74 9.95 -2.88 1.12
CA HIS A 74 9.52 -2.82 -0.28
C HIS A 74 10.63 -2.38 -1.25
N LEU A 75 11.84 -2.07 -0.77
CA LEU A 75 12.94 -1.59 -1.61
C LEU A 75 13.23 -2.47 -2.84
N PRO A 76 13.25 -3.82 -2.75
CA PRO A 76 13.51 -4.65 -3.93
C PRO A 76 12.48 -4.40 -5.06
N VAL A 77 11.21 -4.28 -4.70
CA VAL A 77 10.12 -4.02 -5.65
C VAL A 77 10.21 -2.60 -6.20
N ILE A 78 10.43 -1.60 -5.34
CA ILE A 78 10.52 -0.18 -5.74
C ILE A 78 11.70 0.05 -6.70
N VAL A 79 12.85 -0.58 -6.42
CA VAL A 79 14.02 -0.53 -7.30
C VAL A 79 13.72 -1.23 -8.63
N GLY A 80 13.07 -2.39 -8.61
CA GLY A 80 12.64 -3.10 -9.82
C GLY A 80 11.73 -2.24 -10.70
N MET A 81 10.74 -1.56 -10.11
CA MET A 81 9.87 -0.61 -10.82
C MET A 81 10.66 0.56 -11.41
N GLY A 82 11.58 1.15 -10.64
CA GLY A 82 12.44 2.24 -11.13
C GLY A 82 13.35 1.84 -12.31
N MET A 83 13.73 0.56 -12.40
CA MET A 83 14.45 0.01 -13.56
C MET A 83 13.55 -0.21 -14.78
N ALA A 84 12.27 -0.57 -14.57
CA ALA A 84 11.33 -0.92 -15.63
C ALA A 84 10.64 0.31 -16.27
N GLU A 85 10.22 1.28 -15.47
CA GLU A 85 9.35 2.41 -15.87
C GLU A 85 10.04 3.44 -16.79
N LYS A 86 11.37 3.39 -16.96
CA LYS A 86 12.17 4.31 -17.80
C LYS A 86 11.74 5.79 -17.68
N LEU A 87 11.49 6.26 -16.45
CA LEU A 87 11.06 7.63 -16.15
C LEU A 87 12.00 8.70 -16.73
N THR A 88 13.29 8.36 -16.83
CA THR A 88 14.31 9.19 -17.45
C THR A 88 15.27 8.35 -18.30
N ASN A 89 16.10 9.00 -19.12
CA ASN A 89 17.17 8.33 -19.88
C ASN A 89 18.28 7.73 -18.99
N ASN A 90 18.29 8.03 -17.69
CA ASN A 90 19.26 7.52 -16.73
C ASN A 90 18.57 6.57 -15.73
N MET A 91 18.99 5.31 -15.73
CA MET A 91 18.41 4.28 -14.84
C MET A 91 18.54 4.64 -13.36
N GLY A 92 19.72 5.13 -12.93
CA GLY A 92 19.95 5.52 -11.55
C GLY A 92 19.06 6.68 -11.10
N THR A 93 18.80 7.63 -12.01
CA THR A 93 17.88 8.75 -11.74
C THR A 93 16.43 8.27 -11.63
N SER A 94 16.00 7.33 -12.48
CA SER A 94 14.66 6.74 -12.42
C SER A 94 14.42 5.98 -11.11
N ILE A 95 15.41 5.20 -10.66
CA ILE A 95 15.37 4.53 -9.34
C ILE A 95 15.29 5.55 -8.21
N ALA A 96 16.13 6.59 -8.24
CA ALA A 96 16.15 7.63 -7.20
C ALA A 96 14.80 8.37 -7.10
N ILE A 97 14.18 8.69 -8.24
CA ILE A 97 12.84 9.30 -8.28
C ILE A 97 11.82 8.36 -7.64
N MET A 98 11.82 7.07 -8.00
CA MET A 98 10.84 6.12 -7.48
C MET A 98 10.99 5.92 -5.97
N LEU A 99 12.22 5.85 -5.46
CA LEU A 99 12.50 5.79 -4.02
C LEU A 99 12.00 7.04 -3.29
N ALA A 100 12.23 8.23 -3.86
CA ALA A 100 11.83 9.49 -3.25
C ALA A 100 10.30 9.67 -3.23
N VAL A 101 9.63 9.38 -4.35
CA VAL A 101 8.18 9.56 -4.50
C VAL A 101 7.40 8.54 -3.67
N SER A 102 7.88 7.30 -3.55
CA SER A 102 7.18 6.24 -2.80
C SER A 102 7.31 6.36 -1.28
N LEU A 103 8.33 7.04 -0.75
CA LEU A 103 8.64 7.06 0.68
C LEU A 103 7.46 7.50 1.54
N ILE A 104 6.94 8.70 1.31
CA ILE A 104 5.89 9.28 2.16
C ILE A 104 4.56 8.52 2.01
N PRO A 105 4.04 8.25 0.80
CA PRO A 105 2.81 7.47 0.64
C PRO A 105 2.88 6.09 1.29
N SER A 106 3.97 5.34 1.11
CA SER A 106 4.13 4.00 1.71
C SER A 106 4.19 4.05 3.24
N MET A 107 4.91 5.02 3.80
CA MET A 107 4.92 5.22 5.25
C MET A 107 3.53 5.55 5.80
N MET A 108 2.77 6.39 5.10
CA MET A 108 1.40 6.74 5.50
C MET A 108 0.45 5.56 5.34
N HIS A 109 0.65 4.71 4.32
CA HIS A 109 -0.12 3.49 4.17
C HIS A 109 0.13 2.50 5.32
N ALA A 110 1.39 2.31 5.72
CA ALA A 110 1.73 1.51 6.90
C ALA A 110 1.03 2.01 8.17
N MET A 111 0.82 3.33 8.28
CA MET A 111 0.07 3.95 9.38
C MET A 111 -1.41 3.55 9.39
N ILE A 112 -2.04 3.47 8.22
CA ILE A 112 -3.45 3.08 8.08
C ILE A 112 -3.64 1.64 8.56
N TYR A 113 -2.80 0.70 8.08
CA TYR A 113 -2.81 -0.67 8.56
C TYR A 113 -2.58 -0.78 10.08
N ALA A 114 -1.58 -0.05 10.60
CA ALA A 114 -1.30 -0.01 12.03
C ALA A 114 -2.51 0.50 12.83
N TYR A 115 -3.24 1.49 12.30
CA TYR A 115 -4.43 2.04 12.93
C TYR A 115 -5.60 1.05 12.90
N ILE A 116 -5.89 0.43 11.75
CA ILE A 116 -6.95 -0.58 11.60
C ILE A 116 -6.74 -1.70 12.60
N TRP A 117 -5.51 -2.24 12.68
CA TRP A 117 -5.18 -3.26 13.68
C TRP A 117 -5.30 -2.74 15.12
N THR A 118 -4.87 -1.50 15.36
CA THR A 118 -4.98 -0.87 16.69
C THR A 118 -6.43 -0.73 17.16
N VAL A 119 -7.38 -0.43 16.29
CA VAL A 119 -8.79 -0.24 16.70
C VAL A 119 -9.59 -1.55 16.71
N THR A 120 -9.23 -2.50 15.85
CA THR A 120 -9.94 -3.79 15.71
C THR A 120 -9.38 -4.87 16.63
N GLN A 121 -8.11 -4.75 17.02
CA GLN A 121 -7.35 -5.80 17.73
C GLN A 121 -7.36 -7.16 17.03
N SER A 122 -7.61 -7.19 15.72
CA SER A 122 -7.80 -8.42 14.95
C SER A 122 -6.80 -8.49 13.80
N LEU A 123 -5.96 -9.53 13.83
CA LEU A 123 -5.08 -9.84 12.69
C LEU A 123 -5.91 -10.23 11.46
N ALA A 124 -7.01 -10.95 11.64
CA ALA A 124 -7.88 -11.32 10.53
C ALA A 124 -8.45 -10.11 9.80
N VAL A 125 -8.89 -9.07 10.53
CA VAL A 125 -9.45 -7.85 9.91
C VAL A 125 -8.41 -7.09 9.10
N VAL A 126 -7.19 -6.91 9.65
CA VAL A 126 -6.15 -6.19 8.93
C VAL A 126 -5.59 -7.00 7.75
N THR A 127 -5.55 -8.32 7.83
CA THR A 127 -5.21 -9.22 6.71
C THR A 127 -6.24 -9.16 5.59
N VAL A 128 -7.53 -9.18 5.92
CA VAL A 128 -8.60 -9.04 4.92
C VAL A 128 -8.52 -7.67 4.26
N TYR A 129 -8.27 -6.60 5.03
CA TYR A 129 -8.05 -5.27 4.48
C TYR A 129 -6.83 -5.25 3.54
N HIS A 130 -5.71 -5.90 3.89
CA HIS A 130 -4.51 -5.99 3.06
C HIS A 130 -4.82 -6.63 1.70
N ALA A 131 -5.37 -7.85 1.72
CA ALA A 131 -5.72 -8.55 0.49
C ALA A 131 -6.75 -7.76 -0.34
N ALA A 132 -7.74 -7.14 0.31
CA ALA A 132 -8.72 -6.32 -0.39
C ALA A 132 -8.07 -5.09 -1.05
N PHE A 133 -7.16 -4.40 -0.36
CA PHE A 133 -6.49 -3.22 -0.89
C PHE A 133 -5.68 -3.56 -2.15
N ASP A 134 -4.84 -4.60 -2.10
CA ASP A 134 -3.99 -4.97 -3.23
C ASP A 134 -4.80 -5.41 -4.44
N GLU A 135 -5.82 -6.24 -4.24
CA GLU A 135 -6.61 -6.74 -5.36
C GLU A 135 -7.56 -5.70 -5.94
N ILE A 136 -8.10 -4.78 -5.11
CA ILE A 136 -8.90 -3.66 -5.63
C ILE A 136 -8.01 -2.73 -6.45
N ARG A 137 -6.81 -2.39 -5.95
CA ARG A 137 -5.83 -1.57 -6.70
C ARG A 137 -5.55 -2.21 -8.06
N ASP A 138 -5.11 -3.47 -8.05
CA ASP A 138 -4.70 -4.17 -9.26
C ASP A 138 -5.86 -4.38 -10.24
N ALA A 139 -7.07 -4.65 -9.74
CA ALA A 139 -8.26 -4.76 -10.58
C ALA A 139 -8.58 -3.44 -11.28
N ILE A 140 -8.55 -2.31 -10.57
CA ILE A 140 -8.83 -1.00 -11.16
C ILE A 140 -7.73 -0.60 -12.16
N GLU A 141 -6.47 -0.88 -11.82
CA GLU A 141 -5.33 -0.55 -12.66
C GLU A 141 -5.31 -1.37 -13.95
N VAL A 142 -5.35 -2.70 -13.82
CA VAL A 142 -5.11 -3.63 -14.93
C VAL A 142 -6.40 -4.03 -15.64
N SER A 143 -7.46 -4.33 -14.88
CA SER A 143 -8.69 -4.90 -15.45
C SER A 143 -9.63 -3.82 -15.97
N ILE A 144 -9.74 -2.69 -15.28
CA ILE A 144 -10.57 -1.56 -15.71
C ILE A 144 -9.80 -0.61 -16.64
N GLY A 145 -8.47 -0.58 -16.55
CA GLY A 145 -7.59 0.10 -17.51
C GLY A 145 -7.27 1.55 -17.16
N TYR A 146 -7.39 1.93 -15.89
CA TYR A 146 -7.03 3.28 -15.42
C TYR A 146 -5.51 3.52 -15.34
N GLY A 147 -4.69 2.46 -15.44
CA GLY A 147 -3.22 2.59 -15.48
C GLY A 147 -2.64 3.34 -14.28
N SER A 148 -1.58 4.12 -14.51
CA SER A 148 -0.85 4.83 -13.45
C SER A 148 -1.66 5.92 -12.77
N LEU A 149 -2.84 6.28 -13.30
CA LEU A 149 -3.76 7.20 -12.63
C LEU A 149 -4.24 6.63 -11.29
N VAL A 150 -4.43 5.31 -11.19
CA VAL A 150 -4.78 4.63 -9.93
C VAL A 150 -3.70 4.87 -8.90
N GLU A 151 -2.44 4.75 -9.31
CA GLU A 151 -1.28 4.95 -8.45
C GLU A 151 -1.20 6.37 -7.90
N VAL A 152 -1.47 7.38 -8.73
CA VAL A 152 -1.45 8.78 -8.31
C VAL A 152 -2.52 9.06 -7.26
N TRP A 153 -3.78 8.70 -7.52
CA TRP A 153 -4.86 8.99 -6.58
C TRP A 153 -4.77 8.17 -5.30
N GLN A 154 -4.35 6.90 -5.37
CA GLN A 154 -4.14 6.10 -4.16
C GLN A 154 -3.02 6.71 -3.31
N MET A 155 -1.90 7.12 -3.90
CA MET A 155 -0.78 7.68 -3.15
C MET A 155 -1.20 8.97 -2.42
N LEU A 156 -1.92 9.85 -3.10
CA LEU A 156 -2.45 11.07 -2.50
C LEU A 156 -3.42 10.77 -1.35
N THR A 157 -4.38 9.88 -1.60
CA THR A 157 -5.42 9.52 -0.63
C THR A 157 -4.81 8.89 0.63
N LEU A 158 -3.91 7.91 0.46
CA LEU A 158 -3.24 7.24 1.57
C LEU A 158 -2.33 8.18 2.33
N THR A 159 -1.65 9.10 1.64
CA THR A 159 -0.81 10.12 2.28
C THR A 159 -1.63 11.01 3.21
N VAL A 160 -2.77 11.52 2.73
CA VAL A 160 -3.65 12.37 3.53
C VAL A 160 -4.23 11.58 4.70
N LEU A 161 -4.80 10.40 4.46
CA LEU A 161 -5.43 9.60 5.51
C LEU A 161 -4.43 9.14 6.57
N GLY A 162 -3.29 8.59 6.16
CA GLY A 162 -2.24 8.16 7.09
C GLY A 162 -1.66 9.33 7.89
N GLY A 163 -1.48 10.49 7.26
CA GLY A 163 -1.03 11.72 7.94
C GLY A 163 -2.04 12.20 8.99
N LEU A 164 -3.33 12.16 8.66
CA LEU A 164 -4.40 12.48 9.61
C LEU A 164 -4.44 11.49 10.78
N LEU A 165 -4.25 10.20 10.54
CA LEU A 165 -4.19 9.18 11.60
C LEU A 165 -2.95 9.33 12.48
N LEU A 166 -1.80 9.66 11.90
CA LEU A 166 -0.59 9.96 12.67
C LEU A 166 -0.78 11.19 13.57
N TRP A 167 -1.47 12.22 13.07
CA TRP A 167 -1.67 13.46 13.80
C TRP A 167 -2.78 13.35 14.87
N LYS A 168 -3.94 12.82 14.50
CA LYS A 168 -5.18 12.87 15.28
C LYS A 168 -5.77 11.50 15.63
N GLY A 169 -5.18 10.40 15.19
CA GLY A 169 -5.67 9.05 15.46
C GLY A 169 -5.72 8.72 16.96
N ASN A 170 -6.73 7.96 17.36
CA ASN A 170 -6.84 7.45 18.73
C ASN A 170 -6.03 6.13 18.88
N TRP A 171 -4.84 6.22 19.46
CA TRP A 171 -3.90 5.10 19.61
C TRP A 171 -3.91 4.46 21.01
N LYS A 172 -4.93 4.73 21.84
CA LYS A 172 -4.95 4.29 23.25
C LYS A 172 -4.83 2.76 23.39
N GLN A 173 -5.52 2.00 22.54
CA GLN A 173 -5.49 0.54 22.58
C GLN A 173 -4.09 -0.03 22.30
N LEU A 174 -3.32 0.63 21.42
CA LEU A 174 -1.95 0.24 21.12
C LEU A 174 -1.02 0.48 22.32
N THR A 175 -1.19 1.61 23.00
CA THR A 175 -0.37 1.96 24.18
C THR A 175 -0.74 1.18 25.42
N ALA A 176 -1.98 0.67 25.52
CA ALA A 176 -2.43 -0.15 26.64
C ALA A 176 -1.64 -1.47 26.76
N LYS A 177 -1.06 -1.98 25.66
CA LYS A 177 -0.21 -3.18 25.63
C LYS A 177 1.21 -2.97 26.18
N LYS A 178 1.49 -1.84 26.85
CA LYS A 178 2.80 -1.56 27.48
C LYS A 178 3.00 -2.29 28.82
N THR A 179 1.93 -2.73 29.46
CA THR A 179 1.94 -3.56 30.68
C THR A 179 2.15 -5.02 30.32
#